data_AF-X0TVG7-F1
#
_entry.id   AF-X0TVG7-F1
#
_cell.length_a   1.000
_cell.length_b   1.000
_cell.length_c   1.000
_cell.angle_alpha   90.00
_cell.angle_beta   90.00
_cell.angle_gamma   90.00
#
_symmetry.space_group_name_H-M   'P 1'
#
loop_
_entity.id
_entity.type
_entity.pdbx_description
1 polymer ?
#
loop_
_entity_poly.entity_id
_entity_poly.type
_entity_poly.pdbx_seq_one_letter_code
_entity_poly.pdbx_strand_id
1 'polypeptide(L)'
;MPGLEYGEKAYAIAEKMHDTKLVAATSFDLYNVYTNLGEYTKIVSVSTHIIDLLEKNKMETDFCERPMAIYPVSCAYCAYGKGGLGDFENSKIFIEKGLKVAETIQDQSTLALTELMCGLVYLIRGEGKPAFDHFQIAIKCADEVKQTVLSMYATCYLGVSYGLLGEYESARKHLETGIAIQKEIQVNMALSINHCFLSQVHYEMGNYKAASSSIEKAVSLAQKHHEKAAEGYSRIWLGRIIAKSDRSQYNRAERS
;
A
#
# COMPACT_ATOMS: atom_id res chain seq x y z
N MET A 1 -19.10 4.80 6.69
CA MET A 1 -18.08 4.33 7.68
C MET A 1 -17.72 5.56 8.51
N PRO A 2 -18.05 5.61 9.81
CA PRO A 2 -18.02 6.87 10.56
C PRO A 2 -16.68 7.63 10.48
N GLY A 3 -15.56 6.92 10.50
CA GLY A 3 -14.22 7.52 10.40
C GLY A 3 -13.94 8.31 9.12
N LEU A 4 -14.47 7.87 7.97
CA LEU A 4 -14.33 8.61 6.71
C LEU A 4 -15.09 9.94 6.76
N GLU A 5 -16.34 9.90 7.24
CA GLU A 5 -17.18 11.10 7.34
C GLU A 5 -16.58 12.15 8.30
N TYR A 6 -15.97 11.70 9.40
CA TYR A 6 -15.25 12.60 10.30
C TYR A 6 -13.99 13.19 9.65
N GLY A 7 -13.22 12.37 8.92
CA GLY A 7 -12.04 12.83 8.18
C GLY A 7 -12.38 13.87 7.10
N GLU A 8 -13.40 13.60 6.27
CA GLU A 8 -13.85 14.52 5.22
C GLU A 8 -14.39 15.83 5.82
N LYS A 9 -15.12 15.75 6.95
CA LYS A 9 -15.59 16.95 7.68
C LYS A 9 -14.44 17.76 8.26
N ALA A 10 -13.47 17.12 8.90
CA ALA A 10 -12.31 17.79 9.48
C ALA A 10 -11.50 18.53 8.40
N TYR A 11 -11.27 17.87 7.27
CA TYR A 11 -10.63 18.47 6.10
C TYR A 11 -11.40 19.68 5.58
N ALA A 12 -12.71 19.55 5.37
CA ALA A 12 -13.55 20.65 4.87
C ALA A 12 -13.63 21.84 5.86
N ILE A 13 -13.55 21.59 7.17
CA ILE A 13 -13.47 22.65 8.19
C ILE A 13 -12.11 23.35 8.11
N ALA A 14 -11.01 22.59 8.01
CA ALA A 14 -9.67 23.15 7.86
C ALA A 14 -9.56 24.03 6.60
N GLU A 15 -10.15 23.60 5.48
CA GLU A 15 -10.19 24.40 4.24
C GLU A 15 -10.93 25.73 4.44
N LYS A 16 -12.06 25.72 5.16
CA LYS A 16 -12.82 26.94 5.49
C LYS A 16 -12.08 27.90 6.42
N MET A 17 -11.18 27.37 7.25
CA MET A 17 -10.34 28.17 8.14
C MET A 17 -9.16 28.82 7.42
N HIS A 18 -8.90 28.45 6.15
CA HIS A 18 -7.74 28.89 5.37
C HIS A 18 -6.41 28.61 6.07
N ASP A 19 -6.35 27.57 6.91
CA ASP A 19 -5.16 27.15 7.62
C ASP A 19 -4.44 26.06 6.81
N THR A 20 -3.41 26.46 6.07
CA THR A 20 -2.61 25.57 5.23
C THR A 20 -2.02 24.40 6.02
N LYS A 21 -1.53 24.63 7.25
CA LYS A 21 -0.91 23.57 8.06
C LYS A 21 -1.94 22.55 8.49
N LEU A 22 -3.10 23.02 8.94
CA LEU A 22 -4.19 22.14 9.37
C LEU A 22 -4.79 21.34 8.20
N VAL A 23 -4.96 21.96 7.03
CA VAL A 23 -5.40 21.28 5.81
C VAL A 23 -4.40 20.19 5.39
N ALA A 24 -3.10 20.50 5.39
CA ALA A 24 -2.05 19.53 5.12
C ALA A 24 -2.05 18.38 6.14
N ALA A 25 -2.15 18.69 7.43
CA ALA A 25 -2.13 17.70 8.50
C ALA A 25 -3.33 16.73 8.44
N THR A 26 -4.52 17.21 8.10
CA THR A 26 -5.75 16.37 8.00
C THR A 26 -5.78 15.50 6.75
N SER A 27 -5.05 15.86 5.69
CA SER A 27 -5.00 15.09 4.44
C SER A 27 -4.40 13.69 4.60
N PHE A 28 -3.45 13.50 5.52
CA PHE A 28 -2.77 12.22 5.74
C PHE A 28 -3.75 11.11 6.16
N ASP A 29 -4.69 11.44 7.04
CA ASP A 29 -5.69 10.50 7.51
C ASP A 29 -6.65 10.10 6.37
N LEU A 30 -7.00 11.04 5.49
CA LEU A 30 -7.79 10.78 4.29
C LEU A 30 -7.07 9.87 3.30
N TYR A 31 -5.76 10.05 3.07
CA TYR A 31 -4.99 9.19 2.18
C TYR A 31 -5.05 7.72 2.60
N ASN A 32 -4.89 7.44 3.89
CA ASN A 32 -4.98 6.09 4.42
C ASN A 32 -6.38 5.49 4.18
N VAL A 33 -7.44 6.25 4.45
CA VAL A 33 -8.83 5.75 4.26
C VAL A 33 -9.13 5.51 2.79
N TYR A 34 -8.81 6.45 1.91
CA TYR A 34 -9.04 6.29 0.47
C TYR A 34 -8.21 5.17 -0.14
N THR A 35 -6.98 4.97 0.33
CA THR A 35 -6.13 3.84 -0.11
C THR A 35 -6.77 2.50 0.26
N ASN A 36 -7.28 2.37 1.48
CA ASN A 36 -7.99 1.15 1.91
C ASN A 36 -9.30 0.92 1.13
N LEU A 37 -9.96 1.98 0.67
CA LEU A 37 -11.18 1.88 -0.15
C LEU A 37 -10.90 1.72 -1.65
N GLY A 38 -9.65 1.89 -2.11
CA GLY A 38 -9.30 1.90 -3.53
C GLY A 38 -9.80 3.14 -4.30
N GLU A 39 -10.07 4.24 -3.60
CA GLU A 39 -10.62 5.48 -4.16
C GLU A 39 -9.51 6.35 -4.78
N TYR A 40 -8.86 5.85 -5.83
CA TYR A 40 -7.68 6.48 -6.44
C TYR A 40 -7.93 7.91 -6.94
N THR A 41 -9.12 8.19 -7.47
CA THR A 41 -9.50 9.54 -7.94
C THR A 41 -9.53 10.55 -6.80
N LYS A 42 -10.05 10.15 -5.62
CA LYS A 42 -10.05 11.00 -4.42
C LYS A 42 -8.64 11.22 -3.88
N ILE A 43 -7.80 10.19 -3.89
CA ILE A 43 -6.37 10.33 -3.52
C ILE A 43 -5.71 11.39 -4.39
N VAL A 44 -5.83 11.29 -5.72
CA VAL A 44 -5.22 12.24 -6.67
C VAL A 44 -5.76 13.66 -6.45
N SER A 45 -7.08 13.81 -6.26
CA SER A 45 -7.70 15.12 -6.03
C SER A 45 -7.16 15.80 -4.77
N VAL A 46 -7.17 15.10 -3.63
CA VAL A 46 -6.71 15.68 -2.36
C VAL A 46 -5.22 15.93 -2.39
N SER A 47 -4.43 14.97 -2.86
CA SER A 47 -2.96 15.11 -2.90
C SER A 47 -2.49 16.22 -3.82
N THR A 48 -3.10 16.39 -5.00
CA THR A 48 -2.75 17.49 -5.91
C THR A 48 -3.09 18.85 -5.28
N HIS A 49 -4.24 18.96 -4.62
CA HIS A 49 -4.61 20.18 -3.90
C HIS A 49 -3.59 20.54 -2.81
N ILE A 50 -3.17 19.55 -2.00
CA ILE A 50 -2.17 19.77 -0.94
C ILE A 50 -0.81 20.16 -1.51
N ILE A 51 -0.37 19.48 -2.57
CA ILE A 51 0.90 19.81 -3.24
C ILE A 51 0.86 21.26 -3.72
N ASP A 52 -0.17 21.66 -4.47
CA ASP A 52 -0.32 23.03 -4.97
C ASP A 52 -0.36 24.07 -3.83
N LEU A 53 -1.04 23.74 -2.74
CA LEU A 53 -1.16 24.62 -1.57
C LEU A 53 0.20 24.82 -0.88
N LEU A 54 0.97 23.74 -0.69
CA LEU A 54 2.28 23.81 -0.04
C LEU A 54 3.31 24.53 -0.93
N GLU A 55 3.26 24.36 -2.26
CA GLU A 55 4.15 25.08 -3.20
C GLU A 55 3.86 26.58 -3.23
N LYS A 56 2.57 26.96 -3.28
CA LYS A 56 2.18 28.37 -3.26
C LYS A 56 2.66 29.09 -2.00
N ASN A 57 2.73 28.38 -0.88
CA ASN A 57 3.17 28.90 0.41
C ASN A 57 4.67 28.66 0.70
N LYS A 58 5.41 27.99 -0.20
CA LYS A 58 6.83 27.62 -0.04
C LYS A 58 7.09 26.78 1.22
N MET A 59 6.25 25.77 1.43
CA MET A 59 6.22 24.91 2.62
C MET A 59 6.59 23.46 2.31
N GLU A 60 7.35 23.21 1.25
CA GLU A 60 7.68 21.86 0.77
C GLU A 60 8.51 21.05 1.78
N THR A 61 9.23 21.72 2.68
CA THR A 61 10.01 21.08 3.76
C THR A 61 9.34 21.15 5.13
N ASP A 62 8.15 21.75 5.25
CA ASP A 62 7.44 21.89 6.53
C ASP A 62 6.76 20.57 6.91
N PHE A 63 6.86 20.22 8.19
CA PHE A 63 6.25 19.03 8.77
C PHE A 63 4.75 19.20 9.06
N CYS A 64 4.25 20.44 9.09
CA CYS A 64 2.85 20.77 9.38
C CYS A 64 2.36 20.10 10.68
N GLU A 65 3.16 20.17 11.75
CA GLU A 65 2.88 19.57 13.07
C GLU A 65 2.73 18.04 13.07
N ARG A 66 3.22 17.35 12.03
CA ARG A 66 3.23 15.89 11.94
C ARG A 66 4.66 15.33 12.07
N PRO A 67 4.81 14.03 12.39
CA PRO A 67 6.13 13.38 12.48
C PRO A 67 6.84 13.20 11.13
N MET A 68 6.14 13.39 10.02
CA MET A 68 6.65 13.25 8.65
C MET A 68 6.27 14.48 7.84
N ALA A 69 7.12 14.87 6.89
CA ALA A 69 6.84 15.99 6.00
C ALA A 69 5.69 15.64 5.04
N ILE A 70 4.66 16.49 5.01
CA ILE A 70 3.44 16.20 4.27
C ILE A 70 3.62 16.32 2.76
N TYR A 71 4.52 17.19 2.29
CA TYR A 71 4.72 17.39 0.86
C TYR A 71 5.28 16.14 0.15
N PRO A 72 6.42 15.54 0.57
CA PRO A 72 6.90 14.30 -0.06
C PRO A 72 5.88 13.17 0.00
N VAL A 73 5.21 13.02 1.15
CA VAL A 73 4.17 12.01 1.36
C VAL A 73 3.00 12.24 0.40
N SER A 74 2.54 13.47 0.23
CA SER A 74 1.46 13.82 -0.70
C SER A 74 1.86 13.54 -2.16
N CYS A 75 3.10 13.84 -2.55
CA CYS A 75 3.62 13.45 -3.86
C CYS A 75 3.60 11.93 -4.06
N ALA A 76 4.01 11.16 -3.05
CA ALA A 76 4.00 9.70 -3.12
C ALA A 76 2.59 9.12 -3.23
N TYR A 77 1.63 9.67 -2.47
CA TYR A 77 0.21 9.30 -2.58
C TYR A 77 -0.40 9.72 -3.93
N CYS A 78 -0.05 10.90 -4.47
CA CYS A 78 -0.46 11.32 -5.80
C CYS A 78 0.05 10.33 -6.86
N ALA A 79 1.32 9.94 -6.76
CA ALA A 79 1.91 8.93 -7.65
C ALA A 79 1.21 7.58 -7.53
N TYR A 80 0.91 7.13 -6.32
CA TYR A 80 0.13 5.91 -6.07
C TYR A 80 -1.27 5.97 -6.68
N GLY A 81 -2.00 7.07 -6.45
CA GLY A 81 -3.33 7.29 -7.02
C GLY A 81 -3.32 7.29 -8.55
N LYS A 82 -2.37 8.00 -9.16
CA LYS A 82 -2.20 8.03 -10.62
C LYS A 82 -1.83 6.65 -11.19
N GLY A 83 -0.98 5.90 -10.49
CA GLY A 83 -0.59 4.55 -10.89
C GLY A 83 -1.76 3.58 -10.85
N GLY A 84 -2.62 3.68 -9.83
CA GLY A 84 -3.88 2.96 -9.75
C GLY A 84 -4.87 3.29 -10.87
N LEU A 85 -4.78 4.49 -11.45
CA LEU A 85 -5.55 4.92 -12.63
C LEU A 85 -4.86 4.60 -13.96
N GLY A 86 -3.67 3.99 -13.94
CA GLY A 86 -2.88 3.66 -15.13
C GLY A 86 -2.05 4.82 -15.71
N ASP A 87 -2.05 5.99 -15.06
CA ASP A 87 -1.29 7.19 -15.46
C ASP A 87 0.15 7.12 -14.92
N PHE A 88 0.90 6.11 -15.37
CA PHE A 88 2.26 5.84 -14.88
C PHE A 88 3.28 6.92 -15.24
N GLU A 89 3.05 7.64 -16.35
CA GLU A 89 3.92 8.74 -16.77
C GLU A 89 3.89 9.87 -15.74
N ASN A 90 2.70 10.34 -15.35
CA ASN A 90 2.59 11.36 -14.31
C ASN A 90 2.96 10.80 -12.94
N SER A 91 2.69 9.51 -12.63
CA SER A 91 3.18 8.91 -11.39
C SER A 91 4.68 9.08 -11.22
N LYS A 92 5.46 8.83 -12.27
CA LYS A 92 6.92 8.96 -12.22
C LYS A 92 7.36 10.40 -11.89
N ILE A 93 6.69 11.40 -12.46
CA ILE A 93 6.96 12.82 -12.16
C ILE A 93 6.78 13.11 -10.66
N PHE A 94 5.69 12.62 -10.06
CA PHE A 94 5.42 12.82 -8.64
C PHE A 94 6.36 11.98 -7.74
N ILE A 95 6.79 10.80 -8.16
CA ILE A 95 7.84 10.02 -7.47
C ILE A 95 9.13 10.84 -7.40
N GLU A 96 9.64 11.32 -8.54
CA GLU A 96 10.87 12.11 -8.62
C GLU A 96 10.77 13.39 -7.77
N LYS A 97 9.62 14.07 -7.84
CA LYS A 97 9.33 15.29 -7.08
C LYS A 97 9.31 15.05 -5.57
N GLY A 98 8.63 13.99 -5.11
CA GLY A 98 8.54 13.64 -3.70
C GLY A 98 9.88 13.20 -3.12
N LEU A 99 10.58 12.28 -3.79
CA LEU A 99 11.87 11.76 -3.33
C LEU A 99 12.94 12.85 -3.22
N LYS A 100 13.03 13.74 -4.22
CA LYS A 100 13.99 14.87 -4.17
C LYS A 100 13.84 15.71 -2.91
N VAL A 101 12.61 15.98 -2.48
CA VAL A 101 12.35 16.76 -1.26
C VAL A 101 12.57 15.91 -0.02
N ALA A 102 12.14 14.64 0.00
CA ALA A 102 12.40 13.73 1.13
C ALA A 102 13.91 13.59 1.42
N GLU A 103 14.74 13.41 0.39
CA GLU A 103 16.20 13.35 0.50
C GLU A 103 16.80 14.65 1.05
N THR A 104 16.22 15.80 0.69
CA THR A 104 16.66 17.12 1.17
C THR A 104 16.36 17.30 2.67
N ILE A 105 15.21 16.80 3.13
CA ILE A 105 14.77 16.92 4.53
C ILE A 105 15.61 16.02 5.45
N GLN A 106 16.17 14.92 4.92
CA GLN A 106 16.97 13.93 5.65
C GLN A 106 16.24 13.28 6.83
N ASP A 107 14.90 13.32 6.83
CA ASP A 107 14.08 12.61 7.80
C ASP A 107 13.80 11.18 7.31
N GLN A 108 14.30 10.20 8.07
CA GLN A 108 14.19 8.79 7.71
C GLN A 108 12.73 8.30 7.73
N SER A 109 11.86 8.88 8.57
CA SER A 109 10.44 8.52 8.61
C SER A 109 9.73 8.90 7.32
N THR A 110 9.95 10.13 6.85
CA THR A 110 9.43 10.67 5.59
C THR A 110 9.98 9.89 4.40
N LEU A 111 11.28 9.63 4.37
CA LEU A 111 11.91 8.88 3.28
C LEU A 111 11.36 7.45 3.22
N ALA A 112 11.27 6.75 4.36
CA ALA A 112 10.76 5.39 4.41
C ALA A 112 9.33 5.27 3.85
N LEU A 113 8.43 6.18 4.22
CA LEU A 113 7.04 6.14 3.73
C LEU A 113 6.97 6.52 2.24
N THR A 114 7.75 7.52 1.81
CA THR A 114 7.80 7.93 0.41
C THR A 114 8.28 6.77 -0.47
N GLU A 115 9.38 6.11 -0.08
CA GLU A 115 9.94 4.95 -0.76
C GLU A 115 8.96 3.77 -0.81
N LEU A 116 8.28 3.47 0.30
CA LEU A 116 7.23 2.44 0.34
C LEU A 116 6.13 2.72 -0.69
N MET A 117 5.61 3.95 -0.72
CA MET A 117 4.53 4.32 -1.64
C MET A 117 5.00 4.33 -3.10
N CYS A 118 6.24 4.75 -3.38
CA CYS A 118 6.84 4.68 -4.70
C CYS A 118 6.97 3.21 -5.18
N GLY A 119 7.46 2.31 -4.31
CA GLY A 119 7.56 0.88 -4.62
C GLY A 119 6.21 0.25 -4.98
N LEU A 120 5.13 0.69 -4.33
CA LEU A 120 3.77 0.24 -4.67
C LEU A 120 3.34 0.62 -6.09
N VAL A 121 3.75 1.78 -6.60
CA VAL A 121 3.46 2.18 -8.00
C VAL A 121 4.07 1.17 -8.97
N TYR A 122 5.33 0.80 -8.74
CA TYR A 122 6.02 -0.18 -9.57
C TYR A 122 5.41 -1.58 -9.45
N LEU A 123 4.94 -1.98 -8.26
CA LEU A 123 4.17 -3.22 -8.12
C LEU A 123 2.87 -3.21 -8.93
N ILE A 124 2.10 -2.12 -8.89
CA ILE A 124 0.88 -1.97 -9.69
C ILE A 124 1.18 -2.08 -11.18
N ARG A 125 2.32 -1.56 -11.63
CA ARG A 125 2.80 -1.66 -13.01
C ARG A 125 3.32 -3.05 -13.37
N GLY A 126 3.57 -3.93 -12.39
CA GLY A 126 4.14 -5.26 -12.57
C GLY A 126 5.67 -5.28 -12.66
N GLU A 127 6.34 -4.21 -12.25
CA GLU A 127 7.80 -4.06 -12.32
C GLU A 127 8.46 -4.49 -11.00
N GLY A 128 8.80 -5.77 -10.90
CA GLY A 128 9.34 -6.35 -9.65
C GLY A 128 10.69 -5.79 -9.21
N LYS A 129 11.61 -5.49 -10.15
CA LYS A 129 12.96 -5.01 -9.80
C LYS A 129 12.97 -3.57 -9.24
N PRO A 130 12.36 -2.57 -9.89
CA PRO A 130 12.22 -1.24 -9.31
C PRO A 130 11.50 -1.26 -7.96
N ALA A 131 10.40 -2.03 -7.85
CA ALA A 131 9.68 -2.18 -6.59
C ALA A 131 10.57 -2.72 -5.46
N PHE A 132 11.35 -3.77 -5.75
CA PHE A 132 12.32 -4.33 -4.83
C PHE A 132 13.31 -3.29 -4.32
N ASP A 133 13.89 -2.48 -5.21
CA ASP A 133 14.90 -1.48 -4.84
C ASP A 133 14.31 -0.42 -3.88
N HIS A 134 13.09 0.06 -4.18
CA HIS A 134 12.37 0.99 -3.30
C HIS A 134 12.04 0.39 -1.92
N PHE A 135 11.55 -0.86 -1.87
CA PHE A 135 11.22 -1.48 -0.58
C PHE A 135 12.45 -1.77 0.29
N GLN A 136 13.61 -2.06 -0.31
CA GLN A 136 14.84 -2.21 0.48
C GLN A 136 15.24 -0.91 1.19
N ILE A 137 15.12 0.23 0.49
CA ILE A 137 15.39 1.55 1.08
C ILE A 137 14.36 1.83 2.19
N ALA A 138 13.07 1.58 1.91
CA ALA A 138 11.99 1.78 2.89
C ALA A 138 12.21 0.97 4.19
N ILE A 139 12.61 -0.30 4.09
CA ILE A 139 12.92 -1.15 5.26
C ILE A 139 14.09 -0.56 6.05
N LYS A 140 15.19 -0.24 5.36
CA LYS A 140 16.40 0.31 6.01
C LYS A 140 16.07 1.58 6.80
N CYS A 141 15.41 2.53 6.15
CA CYS A 141 15.03 3.80 6.78
C CYS A 141 14.04 3.57 7.94
N ALA A 142 13.04 2.70 7.77
CA ALA A 142 12.06 2.39 8.82
C ALA A 142 12.70 1.73 10.04
N ASP A 143 13.65 0.81 9.84
CA ASP A 143 14.36 0.12 10.93
C ASP A 143 15.27 1.08 11.71
N GLU A 144 15.93 2.03 11.02
CA GLU A 144 16.76 3.06 11.66
C GLU A 144 15.97 3.90 12.68
N VAL A 145 14.71 4.22 12.39
CA VAL A 145 13.81 4.95 13.29
C VAL A 145 12.84 4.06 14.07
N LYS A 146 13.03 2.74 14.05
CA LYS A 146 12.20 1.75 14.76
C LYS A 146 10.71 1.82 14.43
N GLN A 147 10.36 2.15 13.18
CA GLN A 147 8.99 2.12 12.69
C GLN A 147 8.60 0.70 12.23
N THR A 148 8.32 -0.18 13.19
CA THR A 148 8.01 -1.59 12.95
C THR A 148 6.84 -1.81 11.98
N VAL A 149 5.81 -0.97 12.04
CA VAL A 149 4.65 -1.08 11.14
C VAL A 149 5.06 -0.84 9.69
N LEU A 150 5.89 0.17 9.44
CA LEU A 150 6.32 0.55 8.10
C LEU A 150 7.28 -0.49 7.51
N SER A 151 8.24 -0.94 8.33
CA SER A 151 9.17 -2.02 7.98
C SER A 151 8.43 -3.33 7.68
N MET A 152 7.37 -3.66 8.44
CA MET A 152 6.52 -4.83 8.20
C MET A 152 5.82 -4.75 6.84
N TYR A 153 5.20 -3.62 6.49
CA TYR A 153 4.55 -3.46 5.19
C TYR A 153 5.57 -3.57 4.05
N ALA A 154 6.69 -2.87 4.16
CA ALA A 154 7.75 -2.91 3.15
C ALA A 154 8.30 -4.35 2.97
N THR A 155 8.44 -5.11 4.06
CA THR A 155 8.86 -6.53 4.03
C THR A 155 7.85 -7.41 3.29
N CYS A 156 6.55 -7.21 3.51
CA CYS A 156 5.52 -7.95 2.78
C CYS A 156 5.60 -7.67 1.27
N TYR A 157 5.71 -6.40 0.89
CA TYR A 157 5.78 -6.00 -0.52
C TYR A 157 7.13 -6.33 -1.18
N LEU A 158 8.22 -6.42 -0.42
CA LEU A 158 9.48 -7.00 -0.88
C LEU A 158 9.27 -8.47 -1.25
N GLY A 159 8.51 -9.22 -0.46
CA GLY A 159 8.10 -10.60 -0.79
C GLY A 159 7.30 -10.68 -2.09
N VAL A 160 6.35 -9.77 -2.31
CA VAL A 160 5.61 -9.67 -3.59
C VAL A 160 6.55 -9.39 -4.76
N SER A 161 7.53 -8.51 -4.56
CA SER A 161 8.53 -8.16 -5.58
C SER A 161 9.38 -9.36 -5.98
N TYR A 162 9.85 -10.17 -5.01
CA TYR A 162 10.52 -11.44 -5.30
C TYR A 162 9.63 -12.40 -6.11
N GLY A 163 8.33 -12.43 -5.83
CA GLY A 163 7.37 -13.24 -6.59
C GLY A 163 7.31 -12.82 -8.06
N LEU A 164 7.28 -11.52 -8.34
CA LEU A 164 7.33 -10.98 -9.71
C LEU A 164 8.66 -11.29 -10.43
N LEU A 165 9.74 -11.48 -9.67
CA LEU A 165 11.05 -11.86 -10.19
C LEU A 165 11.21 -13.38 -10.36
N GLY A 166 10.20 -14.18 -10.00
CA GLY A 166 10.25 -15.65 -10.05
C GLY A 166 10.99 -16.30 -8.88
N GLU A 167 11.43 -15.53 -7.89
CA GLU A 167 12.13 -16.01 -6.70
C GLU A 167 11.13 -16.42 -5.61
N TYR A 168 10.33 -17.45 -5.88
CA TYR A 168 9.16 -17.80 -5.05
C TYR A 168 9.50 -18.20 -3.62
N GLU A 169 10.66 -18.82 -3.38
CA GLU A 169 11.07 -19.19 -2.02
C GLU A 169 11.44 -17.96 -1.18
N SER A 170 12.14 -16.99 -1.79
CA SER A 170 12.41 -15.68 -1.18
C SER A 170 11.10 -14.95 -0.91
N ALA A 171 10.17 -14.95 -1.87
CA ALA A 171 8.85 -14.33 -1.74
C ALA A 171 8.08 -14.91 -0.55
N ARG A 172 8.03 -16.24 -0.44
CA ARG A 172 7.37 -16.97 0.64
C ARG A 172 7.92 -16.56 2.01
N LYS A 173 9.24 -16.59 2.17
CA LYS A 173 9.90 -16.26 3.44
C LYS A 173 9.58 -14.84 3.91
N HIS A 174 9.63 -13.86 3.02
CA HIS A 174 9.37 -12.46 3.37
C HIS A 174 7.89 -12.23 3.70
N LEU A 175 6.97 -12.82 2.93
CA LEU A 175 5.53 -12.76 3.23
C LEU A 175 5.19 -13.45 4.56
N GLU A 176 5.73 -14.64 4.84
CA GLU A 176 5.53 -15.34 6.11
C GLU A 176 6.08 -14.53 7.30
N THR A 177 7.25 -13.91 7.14
CA THR A 177 7.86 -13.05 8.17
C THR A 177 7.01 -11.82 8.43
N GLY A 178 6.58 -11.11 7.39
CA GLY A 178 5.73 -9.93 7.52
C GLY A 178 4.37 -10.25 8.16
N ILE A 179 3.73 -11.35 7.74
CA ILE A 179 2.48 -11.84 8.35
C ILE A 179 2.67 -12.21 9.83
N ALA A 180 3.82 -12.78 10.21
CA ALA A 180 4.12 -13.10 11.61
C ALA A 180 4.23 -11.82 12.46
N ILE A 181 5.01 -10.83 12.00
CA ILE A 181 5.14 -9.53 12.66
C ILE A 181 3.78 -8.85 12.77
N GLN A 182 3.01 -8.84 11.69
CA GLN A 182 1.68 -8.23 11.62
C GLN A 182 0.72 -8.78 12.70
N LYS A 183 0.78 -10.10 12.96
CA LYS A 183 0.02 -10.75 14.04
C LYS A 183 0.53 -10.38 15.42
N GLU A 184 1.85 -10.31 15.60
CA GLU A 184 2.48 -9.95 16.88
C GLU A 184 2.07 -8.54 17.32
N ILE A 185 2.10 -7.58 16.38
CA ILE A 185 1.71 -6.19 16.64
C ILE A 185 0.20 -5.93 16.53
N GLN A 186 -0.60 -6.99 16.31
CA GLN A 186 -2.08 -6.95 16.23
C GLN A 186 -2.64 -5.98 15.18
N VAL A 187 -1.92 -5.76 14.09
CA VAL A 187 -2.36 -4.91 12.97
C VAL A 187 -3.09 -5.80 11.95
N ASN A 188 -4.41 -5.68 11.86
CA ASN A 188 -5.19 -6.50 10.91
C ASN A 188 -5.28 -5.89 9.50
N MET A 189 -4.91 -4.61 9.34
CA MET A 189 -4.98 -3.89 8.07
C MET A 189 -4.11 -4.58 7.01
N ALA A 190 -4.67 -4.88 5.83
CA ALA A 190 -3.99 -5.56 4.72
C ALA A 190 -3.52 -7.01 5.03
N LEU A 191 -3.94 -7.62 6.14
CA LEU A 191 -3.61 -9.01 6.45
C LEU A 191 -4.24 -10.00 5.45
N SER A 192 -5.44 -9.70 4.95
CA SER A 192 -6.13 -10.49 3.93
C SER A 192 -5.34 -10.54 2.62
N ILE A 193 -4.86 -9.39 2.13
CA ILE A 193 -4.14 -9.30 0.86
C ILE A 193 -2.76 -9.96 0.97
N ASN A 194 -2.08 -9.86 2.12
CA ASN A 194 -0.82 -10.58 2.36
C ASN A 194 -1.02 -12.10 2.28
N HIS A 195 -2.11 -12.62 2.85
CA HIS A 195 -2.49 -14.03 2.71
C HIS A 195 -2.85 -14.40 1.26
N CYS A 196 -3.47 -13.48 0.50
CA CYS A 196 -3.72 -13.66 -0.93
C CYS A 196 -2.40 -13.79 -1.70
N PHE A 197 -1.44 -12.88 -1.51
CA PHE A 197 -0.12 -12.97 -2.17
C PHE A 197 0.62 -14.25 -1.79
N LEU A 198 0.59 -14.65 -0.52
CA LEU A 198 1.20 -15.91 -0.10
C LEU A 198 0.58 -17.13 -0.80
N SER A 199 -0.74 -17.10 -1.05
CA SER A 199 -1.40 -18.16 -1.81
C SER A 199 -0.92 -18.24 -3.26
N GLN A 200 -0.65 -17.09 -3.89
CA GLN A 200 -0.13 -17.02 -5.26
C GLN A 200 1.28 -17.60 -5.32
N VAL A 201 2.13 -17.21 -4.38
CA VAL A 201 3.49 -17.76 -4.28
C VAL A 201 3.46 -19.28 -4.10
N HIS A 202 2.62 -19.80 -3.21
CA HIS A 202 2.47 -21.25 -3.07
C HIS A 202 1.93 -21.93 -4.33
N TYR A 203 1.01 -21.28 -5.04
CA TYR A 203 0.48 -21.79 -6.31
C TYR A 203 1.58 -21.90 -7.37
N GLU A 204 2.42 -20.88 -7.53
CA GLU A 204 3.55 -20.89 -8.48
C GLU A 204 4.63 -21.91 -8.08
N MET A 205 4.81 -22.18 -6.79
CA MET A 205 5.67 -23.26 -6.29
C MET A 205 5.06 -24.67 -6.49
N GLY A 206 3.82 -24.79 -6.99
CA GLY A 206 3.10 -26.07 -7.11
C GLY A 206 2.56 -26.62 -5.78
N ASN A 207 2.65 -25.85 -4.70
CA ASN A 207 2.20 -26.22 -3.36
C ASN A 207 0.69 -25.93 -3.18
N TYR A 208 -0.16 -26.57 -4.00
CA TYR A 208 -1.59 -26.25 -4.07
C TYR A 208 -2.34 -26.36 -2.75
N LYS A 209 -1.98 -27.32 -1.88
CA LYS A 209 -2.59 -27.45 -0.55
C LYS A 209 -2.32 -26.22 0.33
N ALA A 210 -1.09 -25.69 0.29
CA ALA A 210 -0.73 -24.48 1.02
C ALA A 210 -1.37 -23.24 0.38
N ALA A 211 -1.46 -23.20 -0.96
CA ALA A 211 -2.17 -22.15 -1.68
C ALA A 211 -3.65 -22.08 -1.26
N SER A 212 -4.36 -23.22 -1.24
CA SER A 212 -5.77 -23.30 -0.80
C SER A 212 -5.96 -22.79 0.62
N SER A 213 -5.11 -23.23 1.56
CA SER A 213 -5.17 -22.78 2.97
C SER A 213 -4.99 -21.26 3.09
N SER A 214 -4.00 -20.70 2.39
CA SER A 214 -3.72 -19.27 2.42
C SER A 214 -4.84 -18.44 1.77
N ILE A 215 -5.42 -18.89 0.65
CA ILE A 215 -6.48 -18.13 -0.02
C ILE A 215 -7.82 -18.19 0.73
N GLU A 216 -8.15 -19.32 1.34
CA GLU A 216 -9.34 -19.44 2.21
C GLU A 216 -9.23 -18.49 3.40
N LYS A 217 -8.03 -18.37 3.98
CA LYS A 217 -7.76 -17.42 5.05
C LYS A 217 -7.88 -15.97 4.59
N ALA A 218 -7.38 -15.64 3.39
CA ALA A 218 -7.54 -14.31 2.79
C ALA A 218 -9.02 -13.93 2.63
N VAL A 219 -9.85 -14.82 2.07
CA VAL A 219 -11.29 -14.61 1.91
C VAL A 219 -11.98 -14.41 3.26
N SER A 220 -11.70 -15.26 4.24
CA SER A 220 -12.30 -15.17 5.58
C SER A 220 -11.96 -13.85 6.28
N LEU A 221 -10.69 -13.42 6.19
CA LEU A 221 -10.25 -12.14 6.75
C LEU A 221 -10.91 -10.95 6.04
N ALA A 222 -10.92 -10.96 4.71
CA ALA A 222 -11.53 -9.88 3.93
C ALA A 222 -13.03 -9.73 4.27
N GLN A 223 -13.75 -10.83 4.43
CA GLN A 223 -15.15 -10.82 4.85
C GLN A 223 -15.32 -10.27 6.28
N LYS A 224 -14.50 -10.73 7.22
CA LYS A 224 -14.52 -10.28 8.62
C LYS A 224 -14.28 -8.78 8.75
N HIS A 225 -13.44 -8.21 7.89
CA HIS A 225 -13.05 -6.80 7.92
C HIS A 225 -13.76 -5.93 6.88
N HIS A 226 -14.73 -6.48 6.14
CA HIS A 226 -15.50 -5.79 5.10
C HIS A 226 -14.62 -5.21 3.96
N GLU A 227 -13.52 -5.88 3.63
CA GLU A 227 -12.55 -5.48 2.61
C GLU A 227 -12.98 -6.02 1.23
N LYS A 228 -13.99 -5.37 0.62
CA LYS A 228 -14.62 -5.87 -0.62
C LYS A 228 -13.64 -6.08 -1.78
N ALA A 229 -12.67 -5.19 -1.94
CA ALA A 229 -11.66 -5.29 -3.00
C ALA A 229 -10.76 -6.52 -2.81
N ALA A 230 -10.27 -6.71 -1.58
CA ALA A 230 -9.45 -7.87 -1.22
C ALA A 230 -10.26 -9.18 -1.32
N GLU A 231 -11.53 -9.17 -0.95
CA GLU A 231 -12.42 -10.33 -1.10
C GLU A 231 -12.60 -10.72 -2.56
N GLY A 232 -12.93 -9.77 -3.43
CA GLY A 232 -13.10 -10.02 -4.86
C GLY A 232 -11.83 -10.60 -5.50
N TYR A 233 -10.67 -9.98 -5.23
CA TYR A 233 -9.39 -10.46 -5.71
C TYR A 233 -9.05 -11.87 -5.18
N SER A 234 -9.32 -12.12 -3.90
CA SER A 234 -9.07 -13.42 -3.28
C SER A 234 -9.96 -14.53 -3.87
N ARG A 235 -11.22 -14.22 -4.21
CA ARG A 235 -12.14 -15.18 -4.84
C ARG A 235 -11.69 -15.60 -6.24
N ILE A 236 -11.16 -14.67 -7.03
CA ILE A 236 -10.57 -14.98 -8.35
C ILE A 236 -9.45 -16.02 -8.19
N TRP A 237 -8.55 -15.79 -7.24
CA TRP A 237 -7.44 -16.72 -6.97
C TRP A 237 -7.92 -18.04 -6.38
N LEU A 238 -8.94 -18.04 -5.54
CA LEU A 238 -9.57 -19.26 -5.03
C LEU A 238 -10.08 -20.12 -6.20
N GLY A 239 -10.81 -19.54 -7.15
CA GLY A 239 -11.27 -20.24 -8.35
C GLY A 239 -10.12 -20.83 -9.17
N ARG A 240 -9.05 -20.07 -9.38
CA ARG A 240 -7.84 -20.55 -10.10
C ARG A 240 -7.15 -21.72 -9.38
N ILE A 241 -7.01 -21.64 -8.05
CA ILE A 241 -6.39 -22.69 -7.24
C ILE A 241 -7.25 -23.95 -7.24
N ILE A 242 -8.57 -23.83 -7.12
CA ILE A 242 -9.50 -24.97 -7.18
C ILE A 242 -9.43 -25.66 -8.55
N ALA A 243 -9.48 -24.90 -9.64
CA ALA A 243 -9.45 -25.44 -11.00
C ALA A 243 -8.17 -26.26 -11.30
N LYS A 244 -7.06 -25.94 -10.63
CA LYS A 244 -5.78 -26.65 -10.75
C LYS A 244 -5.60 -27.80 -9.77
N SER A 245 -6.12 -27.68 -8.56
CA SER A 245 -5.98 -28.70 -7.51
C SER A 245 -6.91 -29.90 -7.71
N ASP A 246 -8.05 -29.73 -8.39
CA ASP A 246 -9.00 -30.82 -8.62
C ASP A 246 -9.83 -30.61 -9.90
N ARG A 247 -9.53 -31.36 -10.97
CA ARG A 247 -10.31 -31.32 -12.23
C ARG A 247 -11.78 -31.71 -12.05
N SER A 248 -12.15 -32.34 -10.92
CA SER A 248 -13.51 -32.81 -10.63
C SER A 248 -14.41 -31.78 -9.92
N GLN A 249 -13.85 -30.67 -9.40
CA GLN A 249 -14.58 -29.64 -8.65
C GLN A 249 -14.92 -28.38 -9.46
N TYR A 250 -15.00 -28.49 -10.79
CA TYR A 250 -15.34 -27.38 -11.70
C TYR A 250 -16.59 -26.59 -11.26
N ASN A 251 -17.63 -27.30 -10.78
CA ASN A 251 -18.88 -26.71 -10.31
C ASN A 251 -18.74 -25.81 -9.06
N ARG A 252 -17.62 -25.91 -8.33
CA ARG A 252 -17.31 -25.08 -7.15
C ARG A 252 -16.58 -23.80 -7.53
N ALA A 253 -15.79 -23.82 -8.59
CA ALA A 253 -15.11 -22.66 -9.16
C ALA A 253 -16.08 -21.71 -9.88
N GLU A 254 -17.18 -22.21 -10.43
CA GLU A 254 -18.22 -21.37 -11.06
C GLU A 254 -19.10 -20.60 -10.05
N ARG A 255 -19.02 -20.94 -8.76
CA ARG A 255 -19.85 -20.33 -7.69
C ARG A 255 -19.08 -19.39 -6.76
N SER A 256 -17.76 -19.31 -6.89
CA SER A 256 -16.84 -18.49 -6.08
C SER A 256 -16.63 -17.12 -6.70
#